data_AF-A0AAW1MIJ3-F1
#
_entry.id   AF-A0AAW1MIJ3-F1
#
_cell.length_a   1.000
_cell.length_b   1.000
_cell.length_c   1.000
_cell.angle_alpha   90.00
_cell.angle_beta   90.00
_cell.angle_gamma   90.00
#
_symmetry.space_group_name_H-M   'P 1'
#
loop_
_entity.id
_entity.type
_entity.pdbx_description
1 polymer ?
#
loop_
_entity_poly.entity_id
_entity_poly.type
_entity_poly.pdbx_seq_one_letter_code
_entity_poly.pdbx_strand_id
1 'polypeptide(L)'
;MSHQEQSVRKNNIIIKGLETSDTTVTQDVKIMIERKLNSKLEKRIDEIERKNDERYEIVQRKMSHQEQSVRKNNIIIKGLETSDTTVTQDVKIMIERKLNLKTEIKEAIRLNTKGGKRKLY
;
A
#
# COMPACT_ATOMS: atom_id res chain seq x y z
N MET A 1 33.83 27.32 20.83
CA MET A 1 32.54 27.32 20.12
C MET A 1 31.96 25.93 20.17
N SER A 2 30.77 25.77 20.73
CA SER A 2 30.12 24.47 20.92
C SER A 2 29.32 24.06 19.67
N HIS A 3 29.06 22.76 19.47
CA HIS A 3 28.28 22.26 18.33
C HIS A 3 26.85 22.84 18.25
N GLN A 4 26.32 23.34 19.37
CA GLN A 4 25.04 24.04 19.41
C GLN A 4 25.08 25.37 18.62
N GLU A 5 26.18 26.12 18.69
CA GLU A 5 26.31 27.42 17.99
C GLU A 5 26.45 27.26 16.47
N GLN A 6 27.01 26.14 15.99
CA GLN A 6 27.10 25.87 14.54
C GLN A 6 25.76 25.49 13.91
N SER A 7 24.87 24.82 14.66
CA SER A 7 23.56 24.41 14.16
C SER A 7 22.60 25.59 14.04
N VAL A 8 22.66 26.54 14.97
CA VAL A 8 21.87 27.78 14.93
C VAL A 8 22.27 28.67 13.74
N ARG A 9 23.55 28.68 13.35
CA ARG A 9 24.01 29.49 12.20
C ARG A 9 23.55 28.97 10.84
N LYS A 10 23.24 27.68 10.69
CA LYS A 10 22.83 27.12 9.38
C LYS A 10 21.41 27.51 8.96
N ASN A 11 20.58 28.02 9.87
CA ASN A 11 19.18 28.33 9.59
C ASN A 11 18.83 29.82 9.68
N ASN A 12 19.77 30.70 10.04
CA ASN A 12 19.50 32.13 10.15
C ASN A 12 19.73 32.82 8.80
N ILE A 13 18.65 33.34 8.21
CA ILE A 13 18.73 34.33 7.12
C ILE A 13 19.12 35.65 7.77
N ILE A 14 20.40 36.02 7.70
CA ILE A 14 20.87 37.34 8.14
C ILE A 14 20.61 38.33 7.00
N ILE A 15 19.66 39.24 7.19
CA ILE A 15 19.42 40.36 6.27
C ILE A 15 20.10 41.59 6.88
N LYS A 16 21.23 42.02 6.30
CA LYS A 16 21.94 43.24 6.72
C LYS A 16 21.47 44.42 5.86
N GLY A 17 21.15 45.56 6.48
CA GLY A 17 20.83 46.81 5.78
C GLY A 17 19.35 47.19 5.71
N LEU A 18 18.54 46.79 6.69
CA LEU A 18 17.13 47.19 6.78
C LEU A 18 17.01 48.37 7.77
N GLU A 19 16.86 49.58 7.25
CA GLU A 19 16.44 50.73 8.07
C GLU A 19 14.96 50.53 8.46
N THR A 20 14.72 50.52 9.77
CA THR A 20 13.51 49.98 10.41
C THR A 20 12.26 50.84 10.26
N SER A 21 12.25 51.86 9.40
CA SER A 21 11.14 52.80 9.26
C SER A 21 10.17 52.49 8.12
N ASP A 22 10.53 51.60 7.19
CA ASP A 22 9.64 51.24 6.06
C ASP A 22 8.86 49.94 6.32
N THR A 23 7.56 50.10 6.55
CA THR A 23 6.59 49.00 6.70
C THR A 23 6.53 48.10 5.46
N THR A 24 6.87 48.63 4.28
CA THR A 24 6.97 47.93 2.99
C THR A 24 8.10 46.90 2.98
N VAL A 25 9.29 47.22 3.51
CA VAL A 25 10.42 46.27 3.51
C VAL A 25 10.14 45.09 4.47
N THR A 26 9.39 45.32 5.55
CA THR A 26 8.94 44.25 6.46
C THR A 26 7.98 43.28 5.75
N GLN A 27 7.09 43.78 4.88
CA GLN A 27 6.17 42.95 4.10
C GLN A 27 6.88 42.15 3.00
N ASP A 28 7.82 42.76 2.29
CA ASP A 28 8.59 42.08 1.23
C ASP A 28 9.45 40.94 1.80
N VAL A 29 10.08 41.15 2.96
CA VAL A 29 10.81 40.09 3.67
C VAL A 29 9.88 38.96 4.10
N LYS A 30 8.69 39.27 4.61
CA LYS A 30 7.67 38.27 4.97
C LYS A 30 7.27 37.42 3.75
N ILE A 31 7.00 38.07 2.62
CA ILE A 31 6.65 37.38 1.37
C ILE A 31 7.79 36.47 0.90
N MET A 32 9.04 36.92 0.96
CA MET A 32 10.19 36.09 0.60
C MET A 32 10.36 34.87 1.51
N ILE A 33 10.13 35.03 2.81
CA ILE A 33 10.18 33.92 3.77
C ILE A 33 9.06 32.92 3.49
N GLU A 34 7.83 33.37 3.32
CA GLU A 34 6.67 32.52 2.99
C GLU A 34 6.91 31.75 1.69
N ARG A 35 7.41 32.42 0.63
CA ARG A 35 7.77 31.75 -0.63
C ARG A 35 8.86 30.69 -0.45
N LYS A 36 9.92 30.98 0.32
CA LYS A 36 10.99 29.99 0.58
C LYS A 36 10.50 28.82 1.42
N LEU A 37 9.62 29.05 2.39
CA LEU A 37 9.01 28.00 3.19
C LEU A 37 8.09 27.11 2.35
N ASN A 38 7.21 27.72 1.55
CA ASN A 38 6.30 26.99 0.67
C ASN A 38 7.07 26.13 -0.34
N SER A 39 8.10 26.67 -0.99
CA SER A 39 8.93 25.89 -1.92
C SER A 39 9.64 24.71 -1.25
N LYS A 40 10.02 24.83 0.04
CA LYS A 40 10.57 23.70 0.80
C LYS A 40 9.50 22.67 1.19
N LEU A 41 8.29 23.13 1.52
CA LEU A 41 7.17 22.26 1.87
C LEU A 41 6.71 21.44 0.65
N GLU A 42 6.52 22.09 -0.50
CA GLU A 42 6.18 21.42 -1.77
C GLU A 42 7.18 20.30 -2.10
N LYS A 43 8.49 20.59 -2.05
CA LYS A 43 9.53 19.57 -2.29
C LYS A 43 9.45 18.39 -1.33
N ARG A 44 9.08 18.60 -0.05
CA ARG A 44 8.92 17.52 0.92
C ARG A 44 7.65 16.72 0.68
N ILE A 45 6.57 17.37 0.25
CA ILE A 45 5.32 16.69 -0.13
C ILE A 45 5.59 15.77 -1.32
N ASP A 46 6.22 16.28 -2.39
CA ASP A 46 6.58 15.49 -3.58
C ASP A 46 7.48 14.29 -3.26
N GLU A 47 8.37 14.41 -2.27
CA GLU A 47 9.23 13.31 -1.84
C GLU A 47 8.45 12.25 -1.05
N ILE A 48 7.51 12.67 -0.20
CA ILE A 48 6.63 11.78 0.55
C ILE A 48 5.70 11.02 -0.39
N GLU A 49 5.11 11.71 -1.36
CA GLU A 49 4.21 11.11 -2.35
C GLU A 49 4.93 10.03 -3.17
N ARG A 50 6.12 10.34 -3.72
CA ARG A 50 6.94 9.36 -4.45
C ARG A 50 7.27 8.12 -3.62
N LYS A 51 7.69 8.28 -2.35
CA LYS A 51 7.98 7.14 -1.46
C LYS A 51 6.73 6.31 -1.13
N ASN A 52 5.57 6.94 -1.05
CA ASN A 52 4.31 6.25 -0.83
C ASN A 52 3.87 5.45 -2.06
N ASP A 53 4.01 6.01 -3.26
CA ASP A 53 3.71 5.30 -4.50
C ASP A 53 4.60 4.06 -4.67
N GLU A 54 5.91 4.21 -4.45
CA GLU A 54 6.86 3.09 -4.44
C GLU A 54 6.46 2.00 -3.43
N ARG A 55 6.08 2.40 -2.22
CA ARG A 55 5.63 1.46 -1.18
C ARG A 55 4.35 0.75 -1.58
N TYR A 56 3.41 1.46 -2.19
CA TYR A 56 2.13 0.90 -2.63
C TYR A 56 2.34 -0.15 -3.73
N GLU A 57 3.20 0.11 -4.70
CA GLU A 57 3.55 -0.86 -5.75
C GLU A 57 4.17 -2.15 -5.19
N ILE A 58 5.11 -2.03 -4.25
CA ILE A 58 5.76 -3.19 -3.62
C ILE A 58 4.73 -4.06 -2.90
N VAL A 59 3.81 -3.44 -2.17
CA VAL A 59 2.76 -4.15 -1.43
C VAL A 59 1.81 -4.86 -2.40
N GLN A 60 1.37 -4.20 -3.48
CA GLN A 60 0.49 -4.82 -4.47
C GLN A 60 1.13 -6.07 -5.12
N ARG A 61 2.41 -5.99 -5.52
CA ARG A 61 3.13 -7.14 -6.11
C ARG A 61 3.25 -8.29 -5.12
N LYS A 62 3.53 -8.02 -3.85
CA LYS A 62 3.60 -9.05 -2.79
C LYS A 62 2.26 -9.72 -2.55
N MET A 63 1.18 -8.95 -2.47
CA MET A 63 -0.17 -9.50 -2.31
C MET A 63 -0.56 -10.39 -3.50
N SER A 64 -0.29 -9.94 -4.73
CA SER A 64 -0.53 -10.74 -5.94
C SER A 64 0.25 -12.07 -5.92
N HIS A 65 1.52 -12.06 -5.52
CA HIS A 65 2.32 -13.27 -5.38
C HIS A 65 1.81 -14.20 -4.27
N GLN A 66 1.35 -13.66 -3.13
CA GLN A 66 0.75 -14.45 -2.05
C GLN A 66 -0.56 -15.09 -2.50
N GLU A 67 -1.45 -14.34 -3.15
CA GLU A 67 -2.70 -14.88 -3.70
C GLU A 67 -2.44 -16.02 -4.71
N GLN A 68 -1.47 -15.85 -5.60
CA GLN A 68 -1.09 -16.90 -6.55
C GLN A 68 -0.52 -18.13 -5.84
N SER A 69 0.31 -17.93 -4.83
CA SER A 69 0.91 -19.04 -4.06
C SER A 69 -0.15 -19.84 -3.29
N VAL A 70 -1.13 -19.16 -2.69
CA VAL A 70 -2.27 -19.80 -2.02
C VAL A 70 -3.13 -20.56 -3.02
N ARG A 71 -3.36 -20.02 -4.22
CA ARG A 71 -4.19 -20.67 -5.26
C ARG A 71 -3.50 -21.84 -5.96
N LYS A 72 -2.17 -21.95 -5.95
CA LYS A 72 -1.42 -22.98 -6.68
C LYS A 72 -1.80 -24.42 -6.29
N ASN A 73 -2.29 -24.62 -5.07
CA ASN A 73 -2.74 -25.92 -4.57
C ASN A 73 -4.27 -26.10 -4.56
N ASN A 74 -5.02 -25.11 -5.07
CA ASN A 74 -6.48 -25.15 -5.10
C ASN A 74 -6.95 -25.60 -6.49
N ILE A 75 -7.82 -26.61 -6.53
CA ILE A 75 -8.42 -27.12 -7.77
C ILE A 75 -9.89 -26.69 -7.81
N ILE A 76 -10.32 -26.10 -8.94
CA ILE A 76 -11.73 -25.74 -9.15
C ILE A 76 -12.43 -26.87 -9.90
N ILE A 77 -13.41 -27.50 -9.26
CA ILE A 77 -14.25 -28.55 -9.84
C ILE A 77 -15.61 -27.94 -10.17
N LYS A 78 -16.00 -27.99 -11.45
CA LYS A 78 -17.30 -27.47 -11.94
C LYS A 78 -18.28 -28.62 -12.20
N GLY A 79 -19.57 -28.34 -12.06
CA GLY A 79 -20.66 -29.28 -12.38
C GLY A 79 -20.88 -30.38 -11.34
N LEU A 80 -20.42 -30.18 -10.10
CA LEU A 80 -20.65 -31.11 -9.00
C LEU A 80 -21.99 -30.77 -8.30
N GLU A 81 -22.95 -31.67 -8.40
CA GLU A 81 -24.26 -31.57 -7.73
C GLU A 81 -24.17 -32.16 -6.31
N THR A 82 -23.59 -31.42 -5.38
CA THR A 82 -23.40 -31.84 -3.98
C THR A 82 -23.97 -30.81 -3.03
N SER A 83 -24.43 -31.25 -1.85
CA SER A 83 -24.87 -30.34 -0.78
C SER A 83 -23.67 -29.78 -0.02
N ASP A 84 -23.82 -28.60 0.57
CA ASP A 84 -22.71 -27.90 1.25
C ASP A 84 -22.12 -28.71 2.42
N THR A 85 -22.92 -29.61 3.01
CA THR A 85 -22.50 -30.46 4.13
C THR A 85 -21.67 -31.68 3.71
N THR A 86 -21.72 -32.09 2.45
CA THR A 86 -21.04 -33.33 1.98
C THR A 86 -19.95 -33.10 0.93
N VAL A 87 -19.73 -31.86 0.47
CA VAL A 87 -18.81 -31.52 -0.64
C VAL A 87 -17.44 -32.17 -0.51
N THR A 88 -16.78 -32.08 0.66
CA THR A 88 -15.43 -32.63 0.86
C THR A 88 -15.39 -34.15 0.67
N GLN A 89 -16.40 -34.86 1.20
CA GLN A 89 -16.49 -36.31 1.09
C GLN A 89 -16.81 -36.73 -0.36
N ASP A 90 -17.72 -36.03 -1.02
CA ASP A 90 -18.12 -36.34 -2.40
C ASP A 90 -16.98 -36.10 -3.39
N VAL A 91 -16.23 -35.00 -3.23
CA VAL A 91 -15.03 -34.73 -4.03
C VAL A 91 -13.97 -35.81 -3.80
N LYS A 92 -13.76 -36.22 -2.54
CA LYS A 92 -12.79 -37.28 -2.22
C LYS A 92 -13.15 -38.59 -2.92
N ILE A 93 -14.41 -39.02 -2.80
CA ILE A 93 -14.92 -40.23 -3.45
C ILE A 93 -14.77 -40.13 -4.98
N MET A 94 -15.10 -38.98 -5.56
CA MET A 94 -14.98 -38.77 -7.01
C MET A 94 -13.52 -38.91 -7.49
N ILE A 95 -12.57 -38.30 -6.79
CA ILE A 95 -11.15 -38.35 -7.15
C ILE A 95 -10.60 -39.78 -6.97
N GLU A 96 -10.87 -40.42 -5.85
CA GLU A 96 -10.42 -41.78 -5.58
C GLU A 96 -10.97 -42.78 -6.60
N ARG A 97 -12.25 -42.64 -7.00
CA ARG A 97 -12.87 -43.49 -8.02
C ARG A 97 -12.31 -43.25 -9.43
N LYS A 98 -12.09 -41.99 -9.83
CA LYS A 98 -11.65 -41.68 -11.19
C LYS A 98 -10.15 -41.87 -11.41
N LEU A 99 -9.34 -41.56 -10.40
CA LEU A 99 -7.88 -41.56 -10.52
C LEU A 99 -7.22 -42.75 -9.82
N ASN A 100 -7.99 -43.59 -9.11
CA ASN A 100 -7.49 -44.72 -8.32
C ASN A 100 -6.35 -44.32 -7.36
N LEU A 101 -6.44 -43.11 -6.81
CA LEU A 101 -5.42 -42.49 -5.98
C LEU A 101 -6.03 -42.04 -4.65
N LYS A 102 -5.49 -42.53 -3.54
CA LYS A 102 -5.82 -41.99 -2.21
C LYS A 102 -5.33 -40.56 -2.13
N THR A 103 -6.27 -39.63 -1.93
CA THR A 103 -5.98 -38.18 -1.92
C THR A 103 -6.41 -37.58 -0.60
N GLU A 104 -5.52 -36.79 0.01
CA GLU A 104 -5.84 -35.99 1.19
C GLU A 104 -6.36 -34.62 0.76
N ILE A 105 -7.66 -34.41 0.95
CA ILE A 105 -8.31 -33.11 0.69
C ILE A 105 -8.37 -32.35 2.01
N LYS A 106 -7.66 -31.22 2.10
CA LYS A 106 -7.67 -30.37 3.29
C LYS A 106 -9.04 -29.72 3.51
N GLU A 107 -9.63 -29.18 2.44
CA GLU A 107 -10.91 -28.49 2.49
C GLU A 107 -11.54 -28.45 1.09
N ALA A 108 -12.86 -28.59 0.99
CA ALA A 108 -13.62 -28.35 -0.23
C ALA A 108 -14.80 -27.44 0.08
N ILE A 109 -14.90 -26.32 -0.63
CA ILE A 109 -15.93 -25.31 -0.42
C ILE A 109 -16.69 -25.09 -1.72
N ARG A 110 -18.01 -25.00 -1.65
CA ARG A 110 -18.84 -24.61 -2.79
C ARG A 110 -18.75 -23.09 -3.01
N LEU A 111 -18.24 -22.69 -4.16
CA LEU A 111 -18.26 -21.29 -4.58
C LEU A 111 -19.64 -20.95 -5.15
N ASN A 112 -20.51 -20.32 -4.36
CA ASN A 112 -21.82 -19.85 -4.81
C ASN A 112 -21.67 -18.72 -5.85
N THR A 113 -21.89 -19.03 -7.13
CA THR A 113 -21.93 -18.05 -8.23
C THR A 113 -23.36 -17.56 -8.51
N LYS A 114 -24.11 -17.17 -7.47
CA LYS A 114 -25.35 -16.38 -7.66
C LYS A 114 -24.99 -14.91 -7.52
N GLY A 115 -25.38 -14.10 -8.50
CA GLY A 115 -24.92 -12.73 -8.74
C GLY A 115 -24.76 -11.86 -7.49
N GLY A 116 -23.60 -11.23 -7.39
CA GLY A 116 -23.23 -10.31 -6.31
C GLY A 116 -21.72 -10.30 -6.17
N LYS A 117 -21.08 -9.18 -6.53
CA LYS A 117 -19.63 -8.98 -6.45
C LYS A 117 -19.09 -9.43 -5.08
N ARG A 118 -18.42 -10.58 -5.03
CA ARG A 118 -17.53 -10.93 -3.91
C ARG A 118 -16.13 -10.52 -4.30
N LYS A 119 -15.69 -9.38 -3.76
CA LYS A 119 -14.26 -9.13 -3.56
C LYS A 119 -13.84 -9.98 -2.36
N LEU A 120 -12.97 -10.96 -2.58
CA LEU A 120 -12.14 -11.53 -1.53
C LEU A 120 -10.84 -10.70 -1.49
N TYR A 121 -10.53 -10.14 -0.32
CA TYR A 121 -9.20 -9.63 0.00
C TYR A 121 -8.31 -10.78 0.46
#